data_AF-A0A973A2K6-F1
#
_entry.id   AF-A0A973A2K6-F1
#
_cell.length_a   1.000
_cell.length_b   1.000
_cell.length_c   1.000
_cell.angle_alpha   90.00
_cell.angle_beta   90.00
_cell.angle_gamma   90.00
#
_symmetry.space_group_name_H-M   'P 1'
#
loop_
_entity.id
_entity.type
_entity.pdbx_description
1 polymer ?
#
loop_
_entity_poly.entity_id
_entity_poly.type
_entity_poly.pdbx_seq_one_letter_code
_entity_poly.pdbx_strand_id
1 'polypeptide(L)' 'MKNISVFVIVAVLLSLCSCAPHLDLDNENVQVKAVLDQMIKASETEDMELLSQVYAHDADMVIFGTDAGERLVGWEALE' A
#
# COMPACT_ATOMS: atom_id res chain seq x y z
N MET A 1 23.08 36.94 21.01
CA MET A 1 23.66 35.57 21.13
C MET A 1 22.66 34.55 21.71
N LYS A 2 21.86 34.88 22.75
CA LYS A 2 20.89 33.94 23.35
C LYS A 2 19.85 33.36 22.37
N ASN A 3 19.39 34.17 21.40
CA ASN A 3 18.37 33.76 20.44
C ASN A 3 18.94 32.91 19.29
N ILE A 4 20.24 33.05 18.99
CA ILE A 4 20.94 32.26 17.97
C ILE A 4 21.11 30.82 18.49
N SER A 5 21.44 30.65 19.77
CA SER A 5 21.55 29.33 20.39
C SER A 5 20.23 28.54 20.33
N VAL A 6 19.09 29.19 20.54
CA VAL A 6 17.77 28.54 20.41
C VAL A 6 17.49 28.12 18.97
N PHE A 7 17.84 28.95 17.99
CA PHE A 7 17.62 28.64 16.58
C PHE A 7 18.46 27.45 16.11
N VAL A 8 19.71 27.34 16.59
CA VAL A 8 20.59 26.20 16.32
C VAL A 8 20.04 24.92 16.96
N ILE A 9 19.52 24.98 18.19
CA ILE A 9 18.93 23.80 18.85
C ILE A 9 17.69 23.30 18.10
N VAL A 10 16.80 24.21 17.67
CA VAL A 10 15.60 23.84 16.89
C VAL A 10 15.99 23.24 15.54
N ALA A 11 16.99 23.80 14.85
CA ALA A 11 17.47 23.26 13.58
C ALA A 11 18.07 21.85 13.73
N VAL A 12 18.83 21.60 14.81
CA VAL A 12 19.38 20.27 15.13
C VAL A 12 18.26 19.27 15.46
N LEU A 13 17.25 19.68 16.24
CA LEU A 13 16.09 18.83 16.55
C LEU A 13 15.28 18.46 15.30
N LEU A 14 15.09 19.41 14.37
CA LEU A 14 14.40 19.15 13.09
C LEU A 14 15.19 18.21 12.19
N SER A 15 16.53 18.27 12.21
CA SER A 15 17.38 17.38 11.43
C SER A 15 17.36 15.93 11.94
N LEU A 16 17.06 15.72 13.22
CA LEU A 16 16.94 14.37 13.81
C LEU A 16 15.59 13.71 13.52
N CYS A 17 14.58 14.48 13.07
CA CYS A 17 13.26 13.94 12.70
C CYS A 17 13.18 13.46 11.24
N SER A 18 14.25 13.60 10.44
CA SER A 18 14.30 13.11 9.06
C SER A 18 14.70 11.62 9.00
N CYS A 19 14.01 10.77 9.75
CA CYS A 19 14.13 9.32 9.66
C CYS A 19 13.05 8.78 8.72
N ALA A 20 13.16 9.08 7.43
CA ALA A 20 12.45 8.27 6.45
C ALA A 20 13.14 6.89 6.40
N PRO A 21 12.40 5.77 6.52
CA PRO A 21 12.99 4.46 6.36
C PRO A 21 13.64 4.36 4.98
N HIS A 22 14.80 3.72 4.91
CA HIS A 22 15.46 3.44 3.63
C HIS A 22 14.56 2.48 2.85
N LEU A 23 14.09 2.93 1.68
CA LEU A 23 13.27 2.13 0.78
C LEU A 23 14.18 1.28 -0.10
N ASP A 24 14.21 -0.03 0.13
CA ASP A 24 14.87 -0.99 -0.75
C ASP A 24 13.95 -1.33 -1.92
N LEU A 25 14.07 -0.58 -3.01
CA LEU A 25 13.24 -0.75 -4.19
C LEU A 25 13.36 -2.15 -4.81
N ASP A 26 14.52 -2.79 -4.73
CA ASP A 26 14.71 -4.11 -5.33
C ASP A 26 13.91 -5.15 -4.55
N ASN A 27 13.95 -5.10 -3.22
CA ASN A 27 13.18 -5.99 -2.37
C ASN A 27 11.66 -5.71 -2.46
N GLU A 28 11.24 -4.45 -2.51
CA GLU A 28 9.83 -4.08 -2.68
C GLU A 28 9.28 -4.58 -4.03
N ASN A 29 10.04 -4.45 -5.12
CA ASN A 29 9.62 -4.95 -6.44
C ASN A 29 9.44 -6.46 -6.44
N VAL A 30 10.30 -7.21 -5.76
CA VAL A 30 10.17 -8.67 -5.62
C VAL A 30 8.89 -9.04 -4.87
N GLN A 31 8.58 -8.34 -3.78
CA GLN A 31 7.37 -8.58 -2.99
C GLN A 31 6.10 -8.24 -3.77
N VAL A 32 6.05 -7.07 -4.43
CA VAL A 32 4.91 -6.67 -5.27
C VAL A 32 4.66 -7.70 -6.37
N LYS A 33 5.72 -8.16 -7.04
CA LYS A 33 5.60 -9.19 -8.07
C LYS A 33 5.01 -10.48 -7.50
N ALA A 34 5.45 -10.92 -6.33
CA ALA A 34 4.93 -12.14 -5.70
C ALA A 34 3.41 -12.04 -5.41
N VAL A 35 2.93 -10.88 -4.95
CA VAL A 35 1.49 -10.62 -4.74
C VAL A 35 0.72 -10.63 -6.07
N LEU A 36 1.28 -10.02 -7.12
CA LEU A 36 0.66 -10.04 -8.45
C LEU A 36 0.58 -11.45 -9.04
N ASP A 37 1.63 -12.26 -8.89
CA ASP A 37 1.63 -13.65 -9.34
C ASP A 37 0.55 -14.48 -8.60
N GLN A 38 0.34 -14.22 -7.30
CA GLN A 38 -0.75 -14.83 -6.53
C GLN A 38 -2.13 -14.34 -6.98
N MET A 39 -2.28 -13.04 -7.26
CA MET A 39 -3.52 -12.48 -7.80
C MET A 39 -3.90 -13.12 -9.14
N ILE A 40 -2.95 -13.24 -10.07
CA ILE A 40 -3.16 -13.91 -11.37
C ILE A 40 -3.64 -15.34 -11.13
N LYS A 41 -2.95 -16.10 -10.27
CA LYS A 41 -3.33 -17.46 -9.94
C LYS A 41 -4.75 -17.53 -9.33
N ALA A 42 -5.06 -16.67 -8.37
CA ALA A 42 -6.39 -16.62 -7.73
C ALA A 42 -7.48 -16.38 -8.76
N SER A 43 -7.27 -15.42 -9.67
CA SER A 43 -8.22 -15.11 -10.75
C SER A 43 -8.37 -16.25 -11.77
N GLU A 44 -7.27 -16.89 -12.19
CA GLU A 44 -7.31 -18.00 -13.17
C GLU A 44 -7.93 -19.28 -12.59
N THR A 45 -7.84 -19.47 -11.28
CA THR A 45 -8.33 -20.68 -10.59
C THR A 45 -9.64 -20.47 -9.83
N GLU A 46 -10.19 -19.25 -9.87
CA GLU A 46 -11.36 -18.84 -9.09
C GLU A 46 -11.22 -19.12 -7.58
N ASP A 47 -9.98 -19.06 -7.07
CA ASP A 47 -9.65 -19.30 -5.66
C ASP A 47 -9.93 -18.04 -4.83
N MET A 48 -11.17 -17.95 -4.34
CA MET A 48 -11.65 -16.81 -3.54
C MET A 48 -10.93 -16.69 -2.19
N GLU A 49 -10.42 -17.79 -1.63
CA GLU A 49 -9.64 -17.75 -0.39
C GLU A 49 -8.29 -17.07 -0.65
N LEU A 50 -7.60 -17.41 -1.74
CA LEU A 50 -6.37 -16.74 -2.14
C LEU A 50 -6.62 -15.28 -2.56
N LEU A 51 -7.73 -15.02 -3.25
CA LEU A 51 -8.12 -13.66 -3.64
C LEU A 51 -8.24 -12.75 -2.40
N SER A 52 -8.89 -13.23 -1.33
CA SER A 52 -9.04 -12.50 -0.06
C SER A 52 -7.72 -12.20 0.65
N GLN A 53 -6.66 -12.95 0.35
CA GLN A 53 -5.35 -12.70 0.96
C GLN A 53 -4.56 -11.60 0.25
N VAL A 54 -4.88 -11.32 -1.02
CA VAL A 54 -4.11 -10.38 -1.87
C VAL A 54 -4.86 -9.08 -2.20
N TYR A 55 -6.17 -9.02 -1.95
CA TYR A 55 -6.97 -7.80 -2.08
C TYR A 55 -7.06 -7.05 -0.75
N ALA A 56 -7.24 -5.73 -0.85
CA ALA A 56 -7.55 -4.91 0.32
C ALA A 56 -8.99 -5.18 0.78
N HIS A 57 -9.23 -5.14 2.09
CA HIS A 57 -10.58 -5.28 2.67
C HIS A 57 -11.23 -3.93 2.99
N ASP A 58 -10.76 -2.86 2.36
CA ASP A 58 -11.23 -1.51 2.61
C ASP A 58 -12.65 -1.30 2.07
N ALA A 59 -13.47 -0.56 2.82
CA ALA A 59 -14.87 -0.28 2.45
C ALA A 59 -14.99 0.64 1.22
N ASP A 60 -13.91 1.33 0.85
CA ASP A 60 -13.83 2.22 -0.31
C ASP A 60 -13.03 1.62 -1.48
N MET A 61 -12.60 0.35 -1.39
CA MET A 61 -12.00 -0.36 -2.51
C MET A 61 -12.99 -0.40 -3.70
N VAL A 62 -12.50 -0.18 -4.91
CA VAL A 62 -13.32 -0.20 -6.12
C VAL A 62 -12.77 -1.21 -7.11
N ILE A 63 -13.63 -2.12 -7.57
CA ILE A 63 -13.31 -3.10 -8.62
C ILE A 63 -14.21 -2.83 -9.82
N PHE A 64 -13.59 -2.73 -10.99
CA PHE A 64 -14.27 -2.58 -12.27
C PHE A 64 -14.27 -3.92 -12.99
N GLY A 65 -15.45 -4.46 -13.22
CA GLY A 65 -15.61 -5.69 -13.98
C GLY A 65 -15.68 -5.43 -15.48
N THR A 66 -16.08 -6.45 -16.24
CA THR A 66 -16.09 -6.39 -17.71
C THR A 66 -17.38 -5.82 -18.29
N ASP A 67 -18.46 -5.82 -17.50
CA ASP A 67 -19.75 -5.34 -17.98
C ASP A 67 -19.85 -3.81 -17.97
N ALA A 68 -20.62 -3.26 -18.92
CA ALA A 68 -20.83 -1.82 -19.07
C ALA A 68 -21.57 -1.25 -17.86
N GLY A 69 -20.81 -0.74 -16.88
CA GLY A 69 -21.33 -0.17 -15.63
C GLY A 69 -21.09 -1.06 -14.41
N GLU A 70 -20.41 -2.20 -14.57
CA GLU A 70 -20.05 -3.05 -13.45
C GLU A 70 -18.98 -2.38 -12.58
N ARG A 71 -19.39 -2.12 -11.34
CA ARG A 71 -18.55 -1.49 -10.33
C ARG A 71 -18.94 -2.04 -8.96
N LEU A 72 -17.99 -2.70 -8.33
CA LEU A 72 -18.12 -3.21 -6.96
C LEU A 72 -17.41 -2.24 -6.03
N VAL A 73 -18.03 -1.93 -4.89
CA VAL A 73 -17.49 -1.00 -3.89
C VAL A 73 -17.44 -1.69 -2.55
N GLY A 74 -16.25 -1.71 -1.95
CA GLY A 74 -15.96 -2.42 -0.73
C GLY A 74 -15.73 -3.91 -0.96
N TRP A 75 -14.99 -4.52 -0.04
CA TRP A 75 -14.74 -5.96 -0.06
C TRP A 75 -16.01 -6.81 0.07
N GLU A 76 -16.96 -6.36 0.90
CA GLU A 76 -18.24 -7.07 1.10
C GLU A 76 -19.07 -7.23 -0.20
N ALA A 77 -18.77 -6.46 -1.26
CA ALA A 77 -19.41 -6.63 -2.56
C ALA A 77 -18.87 -7.82 -3.37
N LEU A 78 -17.75 -8.41 -2.96
CA LEU A 78 -17.13 -9.60 -3.57
C LEU A 78 -17.41 -10.92 -2.80
N GLU A 79 -17.81 -10.84 -1.53
CA GLU A 79 -18.11 -11.98 -0.64
C GLU A 79 -19.56 -12.47 -0.80
#